data_AF-A0A8S9V0V2-F1
#
_entry.id   AF-A0A8S9V0V2-F1
#
_cell.length_a   1.000
_cell.length_b   1.000
_cell.length_c   1.000
_cell.angle_alpha   90.00
_cell.angle_beta   90.00
_cell.angle_gamma   90.00
#
_symmetry.space_group_name_H-M   'P 1'
#
loop_
_entity.id
_entity.type
_entity.pdbx_description
1 polymer ?
#
loop_
_entity_poly.entity_id
_entity_poly.type
_entity_poly.pdbx_seq_one_letter_code
_entity_poly.pdbx_strand_id
1 'polypeptide(L)'
;MEFDEKYTVDMWCEIIKTAFEGVNFIDTAEVCGLGQSEKLLGGAIQKGVHEGVFSREDLIISTKIFFGCKDMATAGTNGQGSTRKHILEGTQASLGRLGLDYVDVIFCHRPDPFTPVEETVRAMNYVINKGWALYWGTSEWLPSQINEACEIADRLNLIRPKSQYNIFERSRVEYAYVDLYKKYKLGLTTWSPLAFYRLVQL
;
A
#
# COMPACT_ATOMS: atom_id res chain seq x y z
N MET A 1 -6.13 2.72 -20.29
CA MET A 1 -4.73 2.34 -20.59
C MET A 1 -4.82 1.04 -21.38
N GLU A 2 -4.64 1.14 -22.69
CA GLU A 2 -4.69 -0.03 -23.60
C GLU A 2 -3.50 -0.95 -23.35
N PHE A 3 -3.63 -2.21 -23.77
CA PHE A 3 -2.56 -3.21 -23.74
C PHE A 3 -1.43 -2.72 -24.66
N ASP A 4 -0.39 -2.13 -24.07
CA ASP A 4 0.82 -1.75 -24.79
C ASP A 4 1.80 -2.93 -24.68
N GLU A 5 2.18 -3.50 -25.84
CA GLU A 5 3.14 -4.62 -25.98
C GLU A 5 4.47 -4.37 -25.25
N LYS A 6 4.74 -3.11 -24.88
CA LYS A 6 5.91 -2.70 -24.12
C LYS A 6 5.90 -3.15 -22.65
N TYR A 7 4.74 -3.36 -22.01
CA TYR A 7 4.67 -3.70 -20.58
C TYR A 7 4.42 -5.19 -20.35
N THR A 8 5.47 -5.99 -20.48
CA THR A 8 5.42 -7.45 -20.29
C THR A 8 5.86 -7.87 -18.88
N VAL A 9 5.44 -9.07 -18.46
CA VAL A 9 5.94 -9.72 -17.23
C VAL A 9 7.47 -9.85 -17.26
N ASP A 10 8.04 -10.16 -18.43
CA ASP A 10 9.48 -10.31 -18.59
C ASP A 10 10.23 -9.00 -18.30
N MET A 11 9.76 -7.89 -18.86
CA MET A 11 10.35 -6.58 -18.59
C MET A 11 10.24 -6.20 -17.11
N TRP A 12 9.07 -6.42 -16.49
CA TRP A 12 8.90 -6.18 -15.05
C TRP A 12 9.82 -7.06 -14.20
N CYS A 13 10.01 -8.31 -14.59
CA CYS A 13 10.92 -9.23 -13.91
C CYS A 13 12.36 -8.69 -13.94
N GLU A 14 12.85 -8.26 -15.10
CA GLU A 14 14.20 -7.68 -15.20
C GLU A 14 14.37 -6.41 -14.36
N ILE A 15 13.35 -5.55 -14.28
CA ILE A 15 13.36 -4.37 -13.41
C ILE A 15 13.46 -4.80 -11.93
N ILE A 16 12.68 -5.78 -11.50
CA ILE A 16 12.68 -6.26 -10.11
C ILE A 16 14.02 -6.93 -9.77
N LYS A 17 14.58 -7.75 -10.66
CA LYS A 17 15.91 -8.36 -10.47
C LYS A 17 16.99 -7.31 -10.26
N THR A 18 16.98 -6.27 -11.11
CA THR A 18 17.93 -5.16 -11.01
C THR A 18 17.76 -4.41 -9.69
N ALA A 19 16.51 -4.12 -9.29
CA ALA A 19 16.23 -3.45 -8.02
C ALA A 19 16.67 -4.29 -6.82
N PHE A 20 16.50 -5.62 -6.88
CA PHE A 20 16.78 -6.55 -5.78
C PHE A 20 18.26 -6.57 -5.36
N GLU A 21 19.18 -6.09 -6.18
CA GLU A 21 20.60 -5.92 -5.82
C GLU A 21 20.83 -4.96 -4.63
N GLY A 22 19.83 -4.14 -4.27
CA GLY A 22 19.89 -3.29 -3.08
C GLY A 22 18.54 -2.84 -2.51
N VAL A 23 17.42 -3.22 -3.13
CA VAL A 23 16.06 -2.83 -2.75
C VAL A 23 15.18 -4.06 -2.69
N ASN A 24 14.64 -4.34 -1.51
CA ASN A 24 13.68 -5.43 -1.31
C ASN A 24 12.25 -4.96 -1.03
N PHE A 25 12.03 -3.64 -0.96
CA PHE A 25 10.71 -3.06 -0.75
C PHE A 25 10.06 -2.69 -2.08
N ILE A 26 8.93 -3.32 -2.39
CA ILE A 26 8.17 -3.10 -3.63
C ILE A 26 6.77 -2.62 -3.28
N ASP A 27 6.35 -1.52 -3.89
CA ASP A 27 5.08 -0.88 -3.61
C ASP A 27 4.23 -0.73 -4.89
N THR A 28 2.94 -1.00 -4.75
CA THR A 28 1.93 -0.79 -5.79
C THR A 28 0.64 -0.23 -5.16
N ALA A 29 -0.44 -0.14 -5.93
CA ALA A 29 -1.78 0.18 -5.46
C ALA A 29 -2.82 -0.39 -6.43
N GLU A 30 -4.03 -0.67 -5.93
CA GLU A 30 -5.10 -1.25 -6.76
C GLU A 30 -5.43 -0.42 -8.01
N VAL A 31 -5.25 0.90 -7.94
CA VAL A 31 -5.58 1.84 -9.01
C VAL A 31 -4.49 1.93 -10.09
N CYS A 32 -3.27 1.49 -9.80
CA CYS A 32 -2.14 1.63 -10.71
C CYS A 32 -2.37 0.84 -12.00
N GLY A 33 -2.53 1.57 -13.12
CA GLY A 33 -2.93 0.98 -14.39
C GLY A 33 -4.27 0.26 -14.33
N LEU A 34 -5.21 0.69 -13.47
CA LEU A 34 -6.49 0.03 -13.22
C LEU A 34 -6.33 -1.46 -12.86
N GLY A 35 -5.36 -1.74 -11.98
CA GLY A 35 -5.02 -3.08 -11.51
C GLY A 35 -4.03 -3.84 -12.42
N GLN A 36 -3.64 -3.30 -13.57
CA GLN A 36 -2.64 -3.96 -14.43
C GLN A 36 -1.25 -3.99 -13.79
N SER A 37 -0.89 -2.96 -13.02
CA SER A 37 0.40 -2.94 -12.31
C SER A 37 0.54 -4.13 -11.37
N GLU A 38 -0.52 -4.48 -10.63
CA GLU A 38 -0.51 -5.62 -9.71
C GLU A 38 -0.40 -6.96 -10.45
N LYS A 39 -1.03 -7.09 -11.61
CA LYS A 39 -0.91 -8.31 -12.44
C LYS A 39 0.50 -8.51 -12.98
N LEU A 40 1.10 -7.44 -13.52
CA LEU A 40 2.46 -7.48 -14.06
C LEU A 40 3.49 -7.71 -12.96
N LEU A 41 3.33 -7.02 -11.82
CA LEU A 41 4.17 -7.20 -10.64
C LEU A 41 4.07 -8.64 -10.09
N GLY A 42 2.86 -9.16 -9.96
CA GLY A 42 2.61 -10.53 -9.49
C GLY A 42 3.29 -11.58 -10.36
N GLY A 43 3.09 -11.49 -11.68
CA GLY A 43 3.75 -12.38 -12.64
C GLY A 43 5.27 -12.28 -12.59
N ALA A 44 5.81 -11.06 -12.44
CA ALA A 44 7.25 -10.82 -12.37
C ALA A 44 7.86 -11.39 -11.08
N ILE A 45 7.19 -11.26 -9.94
CA ILE A 45 7.62 -11.87 -8.68
C ILE A 45 7.62 -13.39 -8.80
N GLN A 46 6.52 -13.99 -9.30
CA GLN A 46 6.43 -15.44 -9.47
C GLN A 46 7.54 -15.98 -10.38
N LYS A 47 7.83 -15.27 -11.47
CA LYS A 47 8.93 -15.61 -12.38
C LYS A 47 10.28 -15.52 -11.69
N GLY A 48 10.58 -14.43 -10.98
CA GLY A 48 11.83 -14.26 -10.24
C GLY A 48 12.04 -15.32 -9.16
N VAL A 49 10.97 -15.72 -8.46
CA VAL A 49 10.99 -16.83 -7.50
C VAL A 49 11.26 -18.17 -8.20
N HIS A 50 10.58 -18.44 -9.30
CA HIS A 50 10.77 -19.66 -10.08
C HIS A 50 12.20 -19.78 -10.64
N GLU A 51 12.79 -18.67 -11.06
CA GLU A 51 14.17 -18.59 -11.56
C GLU A 51 15.23 -18.62 -10.43
N GLY A 52 14.81 -18.58 -9.17
CA GLY A 52 15.71 -18.67 -8.01
C GLY A 52 16.50 -17.38 -7.73
N VAL A 53 16.03 -16.22 -8.21
CA VAL A 53 16.69 -14.93 -7.93
C VAL A 53 16.47 -14.52 -6.47
N PHE A 54 15.27 -14.74 -5.96
CA PHE A 54 14.86 -14.46 -4.59
C PHE A 54 13.74 -15.40 -4.18
N SER A 55 13.52 -15.54 -2.88
CA SER A 55 12.33 -16.15 -2.30
C SER A 55 11.26 -15.09 -2.00
N ARG A 56 10.02 -15.54 -1.70
CA ARG A 56 8.96 -14.61 -1.23
C ARG A 56 9.36 -13.92 0.08
N GLU A 57 10.13 -14.58 0.93
CA GLU A 57 10.56 -14.07 2.24
C GLU A 57 11.60 -12.94 2.12
N ASP A 58 12.32 -12.88 1.01
CA ASP A 58 13.31 -11.82 0.77
C ASP A 58 12.66 -10.47 0.43
N LEU A 59 11.40 -10.48 -0.02
CA LEU A 59 10.68 -9.31 -0.50
C LEU A 59 9.72 -8.75 0.54
N ILE A 60 9.65 -7.42 0.62
CA ILE A 60 8.62 -6.67 1.34
C ILE A 60 7.69 -6.04 0.32
N ILE A 61 6.49 -6.58 0.18
CA ILE A 61 5.50 -6.14 -0.81
C ILE A 61 4.42 -5.34 -0.12
N SER A 62 4.05 -4.21 -0.72
CA SER A 62 2.91 -3.41 -0.27
C SER A 62 1.95 -3.05 -1.39
N THR A 63 0.67 -2.93 -1.04
CA THR A 63 -0.37 -2.36 -1.90
C THR A 63 -1.21 -1.36 -1.12
N LYS A 64 -2.01 -0.56 -1.83
CA LYS A 64 -2.88 0.47 -1.26
C LYS A 64 -4.30 0.33 -1.76
N ILE A 65 -5.24 0.50 -0.84
CA ILE A 65 -6.67 0.43 -1.10
C ILE A 65 -7.29 1.81 -0.87
N PHE A 66 -8.04 2.28 -1.87
CA PHE A 66 -9.00 3.39 -1.76
C PHE A 66 -9.81 3.57 -3.06
N PHE A 67 -9.18 3.53 -4.22
CA PHE A 67 -9.79 4.02 -5.47
C PHE A 67 -10.44 2.94 -6.33
N GLY A 68 -10.22 1.66 -6.02
CA GLY A 68 -10.62 0.57 -6.89
C GLY A 68 -9.88 0.55 -8.24
N CYS A 69 -10.32 -0.35 -9.12
CA CYS A 69 -9.83 -0.46 -10.50
C CYS A 69 -10.87 0.00 -11.54
N LYS A 70 -12.08 0.38 -11.10
CA LYS A 70 -13.12 0.87 -12.00
C LYS A 70 -12.91 2.36 -12.24
N ASP A 71 -13.29 2.83 -13.42
CA ASP A 71 -13.29 4.27 -13.71
C ASP A 71 -14.17 5.00 -12.69
N MET A 72 -13.69 6.12 -12.15
CA MET A 72 -14.38 6.90 -11.10
C MET A 72 -15.82 7.29 -11.48
N ALA A 73 -16.08 7.54 -12.76
CA ALA A 73 -17.42 7.88 -13.24
C ALA A 73 -18.36 6.67 -13.27
N THR A 74 -17.81 5.45 -13.25
CA THR A 74 -18.54 4.17 -13.31
C THR A 74 -18.47 3.38 -12.00
N ALA A 75 -17.56 3.77 -11.10
CA ALA A 75 -17.44 3.19 -9.78
C ALA A 75 -18.68 3.58 -8.98
N GLY A 76 -19.53 2.59 -8.68
CA GLY A 76 -20.62 2.79 -7.72
C GLY A 76 -20.07 3.18 -6.34
N THR A 77 -20.93 3.67 -5.45
CA THR A 77 -20.55 4.21 -4.13
C THR A 77 -19.63 3.31 -3.30
N ASN A 78 -19.73 1.99 -3.47
CA ASN A 78 -18.95 0.99 -2.74
C ASN A 78 -17.65 0.54 -3.45
N GLY A 79 -17.33 1.11 -4.61
CA GLY A 79 -16.13 0.76 -5.39
C GLY A 79 -14.88 1.53 -4.99
N GLN A 80 -14.98 2.37 -3.95
CA GLN A 80 -13.91 3.22 -3.45
C GLN A 80 -14.13 3.55 -1.95
N GLY A 81 -13.14 4.22 -1.35
CA GLY A 81 -13.15 4.70 0.03
C GLY A 81 -12.40 3.78 1.00
N SER A 82 -12.52 4.08 2.29
CA SER A 82 -11.92 3.28 3.38
C SER A 82 -12.97 2.55 4.22
N THR A 83 -14.15 2.32 3.64
CA THR A 83 -15.20 1.49 4.24
C THR A 83 -14.70 0.06 4.43
N ARG A 84 -15.25 -0.64 5.41
CA ARG A 84 -14.95 -2.06 5.64
C ARG A 84 -15.20 -2.91 4.40
N LYS A 85 -16.27 -2.61 3.65
CA LYS A 85 -16.61 -3.33 2.42
C LYS A 85 -15.50 -3.19 1.38
N HIS A 86 -15.11 -1.96 1.05
CA HIS A 86 -14.09 -1.72 0.03
C HIS A 86 -12.71 -2.22 0.48
N ILE A 87 -12.35 -2.05 1.76
CA ILE A 87 -11.08 -2.58 2.28
C ILE A 87 -10.99 -4.09 2.09
N LEU A 88 -12.02 -4.85 2.47
CA LEU A 88 -12.00 -6.31 2.35
C LEU A 88 -12.01 -6.75 0.88
N GLU A 89 -12.95 -6.25 0.08
CA GLU A 89 -13.11 -6.64 -1.33
C GLU A 89 -11.90 -6.20 -2.18
N GLY A 90 -11.42 -4.97 -1.97
CA GLY A 90 -10.24 -4.42 -2.62
C GLY A 90 -8.97 -5.19 -2.26
N THR A 91 -8.79 -5.58 -0.98
CA THR A 91 -7.65 -6.41 -0.57
C THR A 91 -7.64 -7.75 -1.29
N GLN A 92 -8.77 -8.48 -1.25
CA GLN A 92 -8.87 -9.79 -1.91
C GLN A 92 -8.65 -9.69 -3.42
N ALA A 93 -9.21 -8.65 -4.05
CA ALA A 93 -9.01 -8.40 -5.47
C ALA A 93 -7.54 -8.09 -5.80
N SER A 94 -6.85 -7.32 -4.94
CA SER A 94 -5.43 -6.99 -5.10
C SER A 94 -4.54 -8.22 -4.95
N LEU A 95 -4.78 -9.05 -3.92
CA LEU A 95 -4.10 -10.34 -3.74
C LEU A 95 -4.31 -11.28 -4.94
N GLY A 96 -5.55 -11.36 -5.45
CA GLY A 96 -5.86 -12.14 -6.64
C GLY A 96 -5.14 -11.64 -7.90
N ARG A 97 -4.96 -10.32 -8.06
CA ARG A 97 -4.18 -9.75 -9.17
C ARG A 97 -2.68 -9.98 -9.02
N LEU A 98 -2.15 -9.84 -7.81
CA LEU A 98 -0.75 -10.12 -7.49
C LEU A 98 -0.43 -11.62 -7.54
N GLY A 99 -1.45 -12.49 -7.43
CA GLY A 99 -1.24 -13.92 -7.29
C GLY A 99 -0.44 -14.26 -6.03
N LEU A 100 -0.75 -13.57 -4.92
CA LEU A 100 -0.12 -13.74 -3.61
C LEU A 100 -1.17 -14.03 -2.56
N ASP A 101 -0.80 -14.82 -1.54
CA ASP A 101 -1.67 -15.08 -0.39
C ASP A 101 -1.70 -13.91 0.59
N TYR A 102 -0.62 -13.12 0.64
CA TYR A 102 -0.47 -11.96 1.52
C TYR A 102 0.48 -10.91 0.96
N VAL A 103 0.29 -9.67 1.42
CA VAL A 103 1.27 -8.57 1.31
C VAL A 103 1.88 -8.26 2.67
N ASP A 104 3.09 -7.72 2.72
CA ASP A 104 3.73 -7.39 3.98
C ASP A 104 3.06 -6.17 4.63
N VAL A 105 2.70 -5.17 3.83
CA VAL A 105 2.01 -3.97 4.32
C VAL A 105 0.85 -3.60 3.39
N ILE A 106 -0.32 -3.35 3.97
CA ILE A 106 -1.44 -2.76 3.23
C ILE A 106 -1.73 -1.34 3.72
N PHE A 107 -1.79 -0.38 2.80
CA PHE A 107 -2.04 1.02 3.14
C PHE A 107 -3.48 1.46 2.82
N CYS A 108 -4.06 2.27 3.70
CA CYS A 108 -5.12 3.19 3.30
C CYS A 108 -4.47 4.26 2.41
N HIS A 109 -4.82 4.30 1.12
CA HIS A 109 -4.15 5.17 0.16
C HIS A 109 -4.29 6.67 0.54
N ARG A 110 -5.43 7.03 1.13
CA ARG A 110 -5.75 8.39 1.59
C ARG A 110 -6.82 8.38 2.69
N PRO A 111 -7.02 9.48 3.43
CA PRO A 111 -8.12 9.56 4.38
C PRO A 111 -9.48 9.56 3.66
N ASP A 112 -10.46 8.91 4.28
CA ASP A 112 -11.86 8.94 3.84
C ASP A 112 -12.68 9.80 4.81
N PRO A 113 -13.14 11.00 4.42
CA PRO A 113 -13.91 11.86 5.31
C PRO A 113 -15.32 11.32 5.60
N PHE A 114 -15.79 10.32 4.86
CA PHE A 114 -17.14 9.75 5.00
C PHE A 114 -17.15 8.44 5.77
N THR A 115 -15.99 7.84 6.04
CA THR A 115 -15.88 6.62 6.84
C THR A 115 -15.29 6.94 8.21
N PRO A 116 -15.95 6.54 9.32
CA PRO A 116 -15.39 6.70 10.65
C PRO A 116 -14.03 5.99 10.77
N VAL A 117 -13.04 6.65 11.40
CA VAL A 117 -11.68 6.09 11.57
C VAL A 117 -11.72 4.72 12.28
N GLU A 118 -12.64 4.54 13.24
CA GLU A 118 -12.80 3.25 13.93
C GLU A 118 -13.19 2.11 12.98
N GLU A 119 -14.05 2.37 11.98
CA GLU A 119 -14.42 1.36 11.00
C GLU A 119 -13.20 0.93 10.20
N THR A 120 -12.42 1.90 9.71
CA THR A 120 -11.18 1.64 8.97
C THR A 120 -10.17 0.86 9.82
N VAL A 121 -9.94 1.24 11.07
CA VAL A 121 -9.03 0.54 12.00
C VAL A 121 -9.46 -0.92 12.20
N ARG A 122 -10.76 -1.18 12.42
CA ARG A 122 -11.31 -2.53 12.58
C ARG A 122 -11.24 -3.34 11.28
N ALA A 123 -11.40 -2.70 10.12
CA ALA A 123 -11.29 -3.34 8.82
C ALA A 123 -9.84 -3.78 8.54
N MET A 124 -8.86 -2.90 8.73
CA MET A 124 -7.44 -3.22 8.52
C MET A 124 -6.94 -4.30 9.49
N ASN A 125 -7.41 -4.30 10.75
CA ASN A 125 -7.11 -5.37 11.68
C ASN A 125 -7.76 -6.70 11.30
N TYR A 126 -8.95 -6.68 10.71
CA TYR A 126 -9.56 -7.89 10.16
C TYR A 126 -8.73 -8.46 9.01
N VAL A 127 -8.21 -7.61 8.12
CA VAL A 127 -7.30 -8.01 7.03
C VAL A 127 -6.05 -8.71 7.60
N ILE A 128 -5.45 -8.15 8.66
CA ILE A 128 -4.29 -8.78 9.31
C ILE A 128 -4.66 -10.11 9.97
N ASN A 129 -5.76 -10.17 10.71
CA ASN A 129 -6.20 -11.40 11.37
C ASN A 129 -6.58 -12.52 10.39
N LYS A 130 -6.91 -12.17 9.14
CA LYS A 130 -7.12 -13.14 8.05
C LYS A 130 -5.83 -13.63 7.40
N GLY A 131 -4.68 -13.05 7.74
CA GLY A 131 -3.39 -13.35 7.15
C GLY A 131 -3.20 -12.74 5.76
N TRP A 132 -4.06 -11.79 5.35
CA TRP A 132 -3.97 -11.15 4.03
C TRP A 132 -2.94 -10.02 3.99
N ALA A 133 -2.59 -9.46 5.16
CA ALA A 133 -1.46 -8.57 5.32
C ALA A 133 -0.77 -8.81 6.67
N LEU A 134 0.54 -8.55 6.77
CA LEU A 134 1.25 -8.64 8.05
C LEU A 134 1.10 -7.35 8.87
N TYR A 135 1.10 -6.21 8.20
CA TYR A 135 0.94 -4.89 8.79
C TYR A 135 0.00 -4.03 7.98
N TRP A 136 -0.43 -2.91 8.57
CA TRP A 136 -1.19 -1.90 7.87
C TRP A 136 -0.63 -0.51 8.12
N GLY A 137 -0.93 0.42 7.21
CA GLY A 137 -0.47 1.79 7.34
C GLY A 137 -1.39 2.83 6.69
N THR A 138 -0.98 4.08 6.84
CA THR A 138 -1.70 5.26 6.32
C THR A 138 -0.82 6.05 5.36
N SER A 139 -1.40 6.46 4.24
CA SER A 139 -0.81 7.36 3.25
C SER A 139 -1.66 8.63 3.16
N GLU A 140 -1.06 9.82 3.10
CA GLU A 140 -1.75 11.13 3.03
C GLU A 140 -2.64 11.52 4.25
N TRP A 141 -2.67 10.74 5.33
CA TRP A 141 -3.47 11.06 6.53
C TRP A 141 -2.91 12.24 7.32
N LEU A 142 -3.78 12.99 8.00
CA LEU A 142 -3.38 14.04 8.93
C LEU A 142 -2.84 13.45 10.25
N PRO A 143 -1.95 14.17 10.97
CA PRO A 143 -1.49 13.76 12.29
C PRO A 143 -2.60 13.47 13.29
N SER A 144 -3.68 14.27 13.27
CA SER A 144 -4.85 14.06 14.12
C SER A 144 -5.53 12.73 13.83
N GLN A 145 -5.69 12.37 12.56
CA GLN A 145 -6.32 11.11 12.14
C GLN A 145 -5.44 9.90 12.48
N ILE A 146 -4.12 10.02 12.34
CA ILE A 146 -3.18 8.97 12.75
C ILE A 146 -3.23 8.79 14.27
N ASN A 147 -3.24 9.88 15.05
CA ASN A 147 -3.39 9.83 16.50
C ASN A 147 -4.70 9.14 16.91
N GLU A 148 -5.82 9.55 16.32
CA GLU A 148 -7.14 8.94 16.55
C GLU A 148 -7.11 7.44 16.23
N ALA A 149 -6.52 7.04 15.10
CA ALA A 149 -6.38 5.63 14.72
C ALA A 149 -5.53 4.84 15.72
N CYS A 150 -4.43 5.42 16.22
CA CYS A 150 -3.60 4.79 17.26
C CYS A 150 -4.36 4.65 18.59
N GLU A 151 -5.11 5.68 19.01
CA GLU A 151 -5.90 5.65 20.25
C GLU A 151 -7.05 4.63 20.18
N ILE A 152 -7.74 4.55 19.05
CA ILE A 152 -8.75 3.53 18.79
C ILE A 152 -8.11 2.14 18.83
N ALA A 153 -6.97 1.95 18.18
CA ALA A 153 -6.28 0.67 18.17
C ALA A 153 -5.89 0.25 19.60
N ASP A 154 -5.34 1.17 20.40
CA ASP A 154 -4.97 0.90 21.79
C ASP A 154 -6.18 0.55 22.67
N ARG A 155 -7.24 1.34 22.59
CA ARG A 155 -8.47 1.12 23.34
C ARG A 155 -9.11 -0.24 23.04
N LEU A 156 -8.99 -0.70 21.79
CA LEU A 156 -9.61 -1.93 21.32
C LEU A 156 -8.65 -3.13 21.31
N ASN A 157 -7.41 -2.95 21.78
CA ASN A 157 -6.34 -3.96 21.71
C ASN A 157 -6.12 -4.51 20.29
N LEU A 158 -6.03 -3.58 19.33
CA LEU A 158 -5.81 -3.83 17.91
C LEU A 158 -4.41 -3.35 17.49
N ILE A 159 -3.94 -3.83 16.34
CA ILE A 159 -2.67 -3.43 15.72
C ILE A 159 -2.79 -1.99 15.22
N ARG A 160 -1.84 -1.14 15.61
CA ARG A 160 -1.72 0.27 15.19
C ARG A 160 -1.29 0.41 13.71
N PRO A 161 -1.68 1.50 13.03
CA PRO A 161 -1.15 1.82 11.70
C PRO A 161 0.33 2.19 11.74
N LYS A 162 1.06 1.90 10.67
CA LYS A 162 2.39 2.48 10.37
C LYS A 162 2.22 3.73 9.49
N SER A 163 3.01 4.77 9.70
CA SER A 163 2.95 6.00 8.92
C SER A 163 3.99 6.03 7.80
N GLN A 164 3.59 6.52 6.62
CA GLN A 164 4.46 6.76 5.48
C GLN A 164 5.32 8.03 5.68
N TYR A 165 6.58 8.03 5.23
CA TYR A 165 7.49 9.19 5.27
C TYR A 165 8.24 9.38 3.95
N ASN A 166 8.41 10.60 3.43
CA ASN A 166 9.34 10.86 2.31
C ASN A 166 9.97 12.25 2.38
N ILE A 167 10.95 12.51 1.51
CA ILE A 167 11.78 13.73 1.48
C ILE A 167 11.02 15.02 1.08
N PHE A 168 9.84 14.91 0.45
CA PHE A 168 8.96 16.06 0.15
C PHE A 168 7.95 16.32 1.27
N GLU A 169 7.70 15.34 2.14
CA GLU A 169 6.84 15.43 3.31
C GLU A 169 7.68 15.58 4.60
N ARG A 170 8.81 16.30 4.53
CA ARG A 170 9.69 16.56 5.69
C ARG A 170 9.02 17.42 6.75
N SER A 171 8.24 18.43 6.36
CA SER A 171 7.63 19.37 7.30
C SER A 171 6.60 18.72 8.23
N ARG A 172 5.78 17.77 7.77
CA ARG A 172 4.84 17.03 8.65
C ARG A 172 5.54 16.04 9.57
N VAL A 173 6.63 15.42 9.12
CA VAL A 173 7.34 14.40 9.88
C VAL A 173 8.32 14.98 10.89
N GLU A 174 9.11 15.98 10.47
CA GLU A 174 10.12 16.64 11.29
C GLU A 174 9.51 17.61 12.32
N TYR A 175 8.26 18.07 12.14
CA TYR A 175 7.58 18.95 13.10
C TYR A 175 6.30 18.38 13.72
N ALA A 176 5.39 17.72 12.98
CA ALA A 176 4.08 17.30 13.51
C ALA A 176 4.02 15.83 13.99
N TYR A 177 4.90 14.95 13.52
CA TYR A 177 4.94 13.54 13.94
C TYR A 177 6.00 13.23 15.01
N VAL A 178 6.84 14.20 15.39
CA VAL A 178 7.90 13.99 16.42
C VAL A 178 7.32 13.39 17.70
N ASP A 179 6.17 13.88 18.15
CA ASP A 179 5.52 13.37 19.35
C ASP A 179 4.86 11.99 19.13
N LEU A 180 4.33 11.72 17.93
CA LEU A 180 3.83 10.41 17.52
C LEU A 180 4.95 9.35 17.55
N TYR A 181 6.15 9.67 17.07
CA TYR A 181 7.29 8.76 17.08
C TYR A 181 7.79 8.46 18.49
N LYS A 182 7.92 9.50 19.33
CA LYS A 182 8.30 9.35 20.74
C LYS A 182 7.30 8.49 21.50
N LYS A 183 6.00 8.70 21.26
CA LYS A 183 4.93 8.00 21.99
C LYS A 183 4.72 6.56 21.51
N TYR A 184 4.75 6.31 20.20
CA TYR A 184 4.25 5.05 19.64
C TYR A 184 5.28 4.20 18.88
N LYS A 185 6.54 4.65 18.71
CA LYS A 185 7.63 3.91 18.07
C LYS A 185 7.24 3.31 16.69
N LEU A 186 6.63 4.14 15.83
CA LEU A 186 6.20 3.72 14.50
C LEU A 186 7.40 3.50 13.56
N GLY A 187 7.35 2.42 12.77
CA GLY A 187 8.31 2.14 11.69
C GLY A 187 7.96 2.89 10.41
N LEU A 188 8.96 3.18 9.58
CA LEU A 188 8.87 4.09 8.43
C LEU A 188 9.09 3.37 7.11
N THR A 189 8.34 3.78 6.09
CA THR A 189 8.51 3.31 4.71
C THR A 189 8.43 4.50 3.75
N THR A 190 9.42 4.63 2.88
CA THR A 190 9.55 5.75 1.93
C THR A 190 8.99 5.43 0.56
N TRP A 191 8.22 6.36 -0.01
CA TRP A 191 7.65 6.25 -1.36
C TRP A 191 7.79 7.55 -2.15
N SER A 192 7.87 7.45 -3.48
CA SER A 192 8.01 8.58 -4.42
C SER A 192 9.15 9.56 -4.06
N PRO A 193 10.43 9.12 -4.02
CA PRO A 193 11.55 10.04 -3.84
C PRO A 193 11.67 11.10 -4.96
N LEU A 194 10.91 10.94 -6.06
CA LEU A 194 10.85 11.87 -7.20
C LEU A 194 9.47 12.51 -7.45
N ALA A 195 8.55 12.48 -6.47
CA ALA A 195 7.27 13.19 -6.52
C ALA A 195 6.48 13.03 -7.86
N PHE A 196 6.14 11.79 -8.24
CA PHE A 196 5.36 11.51 -9.45
C PHE A 196 5.96 12.17 -10.73
N TYR A 197 7.25 11.92 -11.02
CA TYR A 197 7.96 12.42 -12.22
C TYR A 197 8.20 13.94 -12.31
N ARG A 198 8.00 14.73 -11.23
CA ARG A 198 8.29 16.20 -11.26
C ARG A 198 9.76 16.58 -11.41
N LEU A 199 10.69 15.62 -11.32
CA LEU A 199 12.14 15.86 -11.40
C LEU A 199 12.79 15.45 -12.73
N VAL A 200 12.02 15.19 -13.80
CA VAL A 200 12.57 14.84 -15.13
C VAL A 200 12.45 15.98 -16.16
N GLN A 201 12.38 17.23 -15.71
CA GLN A 201 12.65 18.39 -16.58
C GLN A 201 13.95 19.06 -16.17
N LEU A 202 15.02 18.68 -16.86
CA LEU A 202 16.12 19.58 -17.24
C LEU A 202 16.11 19.69 -18.77
#